data_AF-A0A7J9ADF8-F1
#
_entry.id   AF-A0A7J9ADF8-F1
#
_cell.length_a   1.000
_cell.length_b   1.000
_cell.length_c   1.000
_cell.angle_alpha   90.00
_cell.angle_beta   90.00
_cell.angle_gamma   90.00
#
_symmetry.space_group_name_H-M   'P 1'
#
loop_
_entity.id
_entity.type
_entity.pdbx_description
1 polymer ?
#
loop_
_entity_poly.entity_id
_entity_poly.type
_entity_poly.pdbx_seq_one_letter_code
_entity_poly.pdbx_strand_id
1 'polypeptide(L)' 'MESHFEKQNTDVLQKSFKEMISTLPKEKYWVFSVDQYQYQGFWFTLPFLQGALSAQQQFQAQPTDIILCSSPRTGTA' A
#
# COMPACT_ATOMS: atom_id res chain seq x y z
N MET A 1 -15.40 5.74 -18.18
CA MET A 1 -16.14 4.48 -17.98
C MET A 1 -15.09 3.41 -17.81
N GLU A 2 -14.86 2.95 -16.57
CA GLU A 2 -13.99 1.80 -16.33
C GLU A 2 -14.54 0.60 -17.08
N SER A 3 -13.69 -0.10 -17.82
CA SER A 3 -14.11 -1.30 -18.52
C SER A 3 -14.42 -2.41 -17.50
N HIS A 4 -15.36 -3.29 -17.81
CA HIS A 4 -15.72 -4.42 -16.94
C HIS A 4 -14.49 -5.28 -16.57
N PHE A 5 -13.50 -5.34 -17.47
CA PHE A 5 -12.24 -6.05 -17.28
C PHE A 5 -11.31 -5.37 -16.26
N GLU A 6 -11.21 -4.04 -16.25
CA GLU A 6 -10.42 -3.30 -15.25
C GLU A 6 -11.03 -3.45 -13.85
N LYS A 7 -12.36 -3.42 -13.77
CA LYS A 7 -13.08 -3.59 -12.51
C LYS A 7 -12.87 -4.98 -11.91
N GLN A 8 -13.01 -6.03 -12.72
CA GLN A 8 -12.77 -7.40 -12.28
C GLN A 8 -11.33 -7.64 -11.82
N ASN A 9 -10.33 -7.09 -12.51
CA ASN A 9 -8.94 -7.20 -12.09
C ASN A 9 -8.68 -6.49 -10.76
N THR A 10 -9.31 -5.34 -10.55
CA THR A 10 -9.21 -4.58 -9.29
C THR A 10 -9.80 -5.38 -8.12
N ASP A 11 -10.96 -6.01 -8.31
CA ASP A 11 -11.61 -6.82 -7.28
C ASP A 11 -10.78 -8.05 -6.88
N VAL A 12 -10.18 -8.74 -7.87
CA VAL A 12 -9.27 -9.87 -7.63
C VAL A 12 -8.04 -9.41 -6.87
N LEU A 13 -7.46 -8.28 -7.27
CA LEU A 13 -6.29 -7.70 -6.62
C LEU A 13 -6.58 -7.35 -5.15
N GLN A 14 -7.68 -6.66 -4.88
CA GLN A 14 -8.11 -6.32 -3.53
C GLN A 14 -8.31 -7.56 -2.66
N LYS A 15 -8.90 -8.63 -3.21
CA LYS A 15 -9.06 -9.90 -2.49
C LYS A 15 -7.70 -10.51 -2.12
N SER A 16 -6.77 -10.57 -3.06
CA SER A 16 -5.43 -11.10 -2.81
C SER A 16 -4.65 -10.28 -1.77
N PHE A 17 -4.77 -8.96 -1.78
CA PHE A 17 -4.18 -8.09 -0.75
C PHE A 17 -4.77 -8.36 0.62
N LYS A 18 -6.09 -8.52 0.71
CA LYS A 18 -6.74 -8.84 1.99
C LYS A 18 -6.25 -10.17 2.55
N GLU A 19 -6.10 -11.19 1.71
CA GLU A 19 -5.55 -12.49 2.09
C GLU A 19 -4.10 -12.36 2.55
N MET A 20 -3.24 -11.67 1.79
CA MET A 20 -1.84 -11.44 2.17
C MET A 20 -1.73 -10.69 3.50
N ILE A 21 -2.41 -9.55 3.64
CA ILE A 21 -2.36 -8.70 4.84
C ILE A 21 -2.83 -9.48 6.08
N SER A 22 -3.78 -10.41 5.93
CA SER A 22 -4.26 -11.24 7.05
C SER A 22 -3.19 -12.17 7.63
N THR A 23 -2.13 -12.46 6.88
CA THR A 23 -1.01 -13.31 7.30
C THR A 23 0.16 -12.54 7.91
N LEU A 24 0.16 -11.21 7.80
CA LEU A 24 1.27 -10.38 8.27
C LEU A 24 1.25 -10.23 9.80
N PRO A 25 2.43 -10.11 10.45
CA PRO A 25 2.51 -9.70 11.84
C PRO A 25 1.77 -8.37 12.03
N LYS A 26 0.91 -8.33 13.05
CA LYS A 26 0.04 -7.20 13.36
C LYS A 26 0.23 -6.76 14.81
N GLU A 27 0.50 -5.48 14.99
CA GLU A 27 0.68 -4.86 16.30
C GLU A 27 -0.18 -3.60 16.40
N LYS A 28 -0.53 -3.20 17.63
CA LYS A 28 -1.20 -1.91 17.83
C LYS A 28 -0.17 -0.81 18.00
N TYR A 29 -0.31 0.26 17.21
CA TYR A 29 0.48 1.46 17.42
C TYR A 29 0.19 2.02 18.81
N TRP A 30 1.24 2.23 19.58
CA TRP A 30 1.18 2.66 20.98
C TRP A 30 0.44 3.99 21.15
N VAL A 31 0.52 4.88 20.15
CA VAL A 31 -0.31 6.09 20.09
C VAL A 31 -1.54 5.78 19.23
N PHE A 32 -2.74 6.07 19.73
CA PHE A 32 -4.01 5.93 18.98
C PHE A 32 -4.54 4.50 18.72
N SER A 33 -3.87 3.43 19.18
CA SER A 33 -4.36 2.04 19.05
C SER A 33 -4.69 1.61 17.61
N VAL A 34 -4.01 2.20 16.62
CA VAL A 34 -4.19 1.88 15.20
C VAL A 34 -3.43 0.61 14.87
N ASP A 35 -4.06 -0.34 14.19
CA ASP A 35 -3.41 -1.56 13.72
C ASP A 35 -2.28 -1.21 12.72
N GLN A 36 -1.09 -1.74 13.00
CA GLN A 36 0.11 -1.67 12.17
C GLN A 36 0.46 -3.07 11.69
N TYR A 37 0.89 -3.16 10.45
CA TYR A 37 1.22 -4.41 9.77
C TYR A 37 2.68 -4.38 9.36
N GLN A 38 3.43 -5.42 9.69
CA GLN A 38 4.82 -5.53 9.27
C GLN A 38 4.87 -6.07 7.84
N TYR A 39 5.47 -5.30 6.93
CA TYR A 39 5.65 -5.67 5.53
C TYR A 39 7.03 -5.23 5.05
N GLN A 40 7.81 -6.15 4.47
CA GLN A 40 9.16 -5.91 3.94
C GLN A 40 10.09 -5.12 4.91
N GLY A 41 10.00 -5.38 6.21
CA GLY A 41 10.84 -4.73 7.23
C GLY A 41 10.32 -3.38 7.76
N PHE A 42 9.19 -2.87 7.27
CA PHE A 42 8.57 -1.64 7.74
C PHE A 42 7.19 -1.90 8.34
N TRP A 43 6.76 -1.00 9.24
CA TRP A 43 5.41 -1.01 9.82
C TRP A 43 4.52 -0.01 9.12
N PHE A 44 3.36 -0.46 8.66
CA PHE A 44 2.39 0.34 7.92
C PHE A 44 1.02 0.32 8.59
N THR A 45 0.31 1.44 8.55
CA THR A 45 -1.14 1.42 8.73
C THR A 45 -1.79 0.78 7.50
N LEU A 46 -3.00 0.24 7.66
CA LEU A 46 -3.71 -0.44 6.58
C LEU A 46 -3.80 0.39 5.27
N PRO A 47 -4.14 1.70 5.29
CA PRO A 47 -4.19 2.50 4.07
C PRO A 47 -2.85 2.64 3.35
N PHE A 48 -1.75 2.86 4.10
CA PHE A 48 -0.42 2.97 3.49
C PHE A 48 0.07 1.63 2.94
N LEU A 49 -0.24 0.51 3.62
CA LEU A 49 0.10 -0.81 3.12
C LEU A 49 -0.64 -1.14 1.82
N GLN A 50 -1.95 -0.89 1.75
CA GLN A 50 -2.73 -1.10 0.53
C GLN A 50 -2.20 -0.24 -0.62
N GLY A 51 -1.88 1.04 -0.36
CA GLY A 51 -1.27 1.92 -1.36
C GLY A 51 0.09 1.42 -1.84
N ALA A 52 0.95 0.96 -0.93
CA ALA A 52 2.25 0.39 -1.29
C ALA A 52 2.12 -0.87 -2.16
N LEU A 53 1.21 -1.79 -1.80
CA LEU A 53 0.95 -3.01 -2.57
C LEU A 53 0.41 -2.70 -3.97
N SER A 54 -0.54 -1.77 -4.07
CA SER A 54 -1.07 -1.28 -5.35
C SER A 54 0.03 -0.65 -6.21
N ALA A 55 0.84 0.24 -5.63
CA ALA A 55 1.94 0.87 -6.35
C ALA A 55 2.95 -0.17 -6.85
N GLN A 56 3.32 -1.15 -6.03
CA GLN A 56 4.24 -2.21 -6.43
C GLN A 56 3.73 -3.07 -7.59
N GLN A 57 2.42 -3.33 -7.67
CA GLN A 57 1.84 -4.15 -8.75
C GLN A 57 1.48 -3.36 -10.01
N GLN A 58 1.04 -2.11 -9.86
CA GLN A 58 0.36 -1.40 -10.95
C GLN A 58 1.12 -0.17 -11.45
N PHE A 59 2.07 0.37 -10.68
CA PHE A 59 2.83 1.55 -11.11
C PHE A 59 3.85 1.16 -12.19
N GLN A 60 3.70 1.76 -13.37
CA GLN A 60 4.62 1.57 -14.50
C GLN A 60 5.47 2.83 -14.67
N ALA A 61 6.63 2.84 -14.02
CA ALA A 61 7.59 3.94 -14.12
C ALA A 61 8.02 4.17 -15.57
N GLN A 62 8.04 5.43 -16.00
CA GLN A 62 8.61 5.86 -17.27
C GLN A 62 10.05 6.34 -17.07
N PRO A 63 10.92 6.25 -18.09
CA PRO A 63 12.31 6.74 -17.99
C PRO A 63 12.44 8.23 -17.66
N THR A 64 11.37 9.01 -17.86
CA THR A 64 11.31 10.45 -17.59
C THR A 64 10.74 10.79 -16.22
N ASP A 65 10.25 9.82 -15.47
CA ASP A 65 9.64 10.05 -14.16
C ASP A 65 10.71 10.41 -13.12
N ILE A 66 10.42 11.41 -12.29
CA ILE A 66 11.24 11.78 -11.15
C ILE A 66 10.44 11.45 -9.89
N ILE A 67 10.94 10.50 -9.10
CA ILE A 67 10.33 10.11 -7.82
C ILE A 67 11.05 10.86 -6.69
N LEU A 68 10.32 11.75 -6.03
CA LEU A 68 10.79 12.43 -4.82
C LEU A 68 10.46 11.59 -3.58
N CYS A 69 11.47 11.10 -2.88
CA CYS A 69 11.33 10.30 -1.67
C CYS A 69 11.70 11.10 -0.42
N SER A 70 10.90 10.99 0.64
CA SER A 70 11.15 11.62 1.93
C SER A 70 10.49 10.82 3.04
N SER A 71 10.97 10.99 4.27
CA SER A 71 10.26 10.48 5.44
C SER A 71 9.05 11.37 5.74
N PRO A 72 7.94 10.84 6.29
CA PRO A 72 6.83 11.67 6.71
C PRO A 72 7.30 12.83 7.59
N ARG A 73 6.75 14.03 7.35
CA ARG A 73 7.00 15.26 8.14
C ARG A 73 8.40 15.88 7.96
N THR A 74 9.17 15.52 6.94
CA THR A 74 10.51 16.10 6.69
C THR A 74 10.56 17.15 5.56
N GLY A 75 9.45 17.86 5.29
CA GLY A 75 9.49 19.07 4.46
C GLY A 75 8.97 18.97 3.02
N THR A 76 8.14 17.97 2.70
CA THR A 76 7.50 17.82 1.38
C THR A 76 6.15 18.54 1.34
N ALA A 77 6.18 19.84 1.62
CA ALA A 77 4.99 20.69 1.68
C ALA A 77 4.35 20.94 0.31
#